data_AF-A0A9E4RSG7-F1
#
_entry.id   AF-A0A9E4RSG7-F1
#
_cell.length_a   1.000
_cell.length_b   1.000
_cell.length_c   1.000
_cell.angle_alpha   90.00
_cell.angle_beta   90.00
_cell.angle_gamma   90.00
#
_symmetry.space_group_name_H-M   'P 1'
#
loop_
_entity.id
_entity.type
_entity.pdbx_description
1 polymer ?
#
loop_
_entity_poly.entity_id
_entity_poly.type
_entity_poly.pdbx_seq_one_letter_code
_entity_poly.pdbx_strand_id
1 'polypeptide(L)'
;SVPLLLLALLVLFILGPSFTNIIIVFAIARWMLFCRVTRGVVMSLREQTFIEAARAIGCSDQRIIGRHIFPNLITPILTLAALDVPRNILTESALSFLGFGIQPPESSWGLMLASGRDYIRSAWWIVVLPGLAIFLTALSFNLVGVWLRAVSDPLQRWRWLKQTKEAKEAGVTF
;
A
#
# COMPACT_ATOMS: atom_id res chain seq x y z
N SER A 1 4.58 17.45 7.09
CA SER A 1 4.40 16.62 5.88
C SER A 1 3.51 17.38 4.92
N VAL A 2 3.93 17.63 3.68
CA VAL A 2 3.00 18.15 2.66
C VAL A 2 1.91 17.09 2.46
N PRO A 3 0.62 17.44 2.52
CA PRO A 3 -0.45 16.49 2.24
C PRO A 3 -0.27 15.93 0.82
N LEU A 4 -0.22 14.60 0.68
CA LEU A 4 -0.04 13.92 -0.61
C LEU A 4 -1.03 14.44 -1.67
N LEU A 5 -2.27 14.68 -1.23
CA LEU A 5 -3.35 15.20 -2.06
C LEU A 5 -3.02 16.59 -2.60
N LEU A 6 -2.44 17.47 -1.79
CA LEU A 6 -2.07 18.83 -2.18
C LEU A 6 -0.87 18.83 -3.14
N LEU A 7 0.13 17.98 -2.87
CA LEU A 7 1.24 17.76 -3.81
C LEU A 7 0.72 17.25 -5.16
N ALA A 8 -0.14 16.25 -5.14
CA ALA A 8 -0.66 15.64 -6.36
C ALA A 8 -1.50 16.64 -7.18
N LEU A 9 -2.35 17.43 -6.52
CA LEU A 9 -3.10 18.51 -7.16
C LEU A 9 -2.18 19.53 -7.84
N LEU A 10 -1.16 20.03 -7.14
CA LEU A 10 -0.22 21.01 -7.70
C LEU A 10 0.50 20.47 -8.93
N VAL A 11 0.98 19.22 -8.87
CA VAL A 11 1.72 18.62 -9.97
C VAL A 11 0.80 18.33 -11.17
N LEU A 12 -0.41 17.81 -10.94
CA LEU A 12 -1.38 17.52 -11.99
C LEU A 12 -1.99 18.80 -12.60
N PHE A 13 -2.06 19.89 -11.84
CA PHE A 13 -2.43 21.20 -12.37
C PHE A 13 -1.43 21.70 -13.42
N ILE A 14 -0.13 21.42 -13.23
CA ILE A 14 0.93 21.84 -14.16
C ILE A 14 1.07 20.85 -15.33
N LEU A 15 1.10 19.54 -15.06
CA LEU A 15 1.33 18.49 -16.05
C LEU A 15 0.09 18.09 -16.85
N GLY A 16 -1.09 18.51 -16.38
CA GLY A 16 -2.38 18.06 -16.90
C GLY A 16 -2.82 16.70 -16.31
N PRO A 17 -4.15 16.47 -16.22
CA PRO A 17 -4.70 15.21 -15.75
C PRO A 17 -4.48 14.10 -16.79
N SER A 18 -3.77 13.04 -16.40
CA SER A 18 -3.56 11.83 -17.21
C SER A 18 -3.31 10.64 -16.28
N PHE A 19 -3.77 9.46 -16.68
CA PHE A 19 -3.50 8.21 -15.97
C PHE A 19 -1.99 8.01 -15.70
N THR A 20 -1.15 8.26 -16.70
CA THR A 20 0.30 8.17 -16.58
C THR A 20 0.86 9.19 -15.60
N ASN A 21 0.37 10.43 -15.62
CA ASN A 21 0.82 11.48 -14.71
C ASN A 21 0.47 11.15 -13.26
N ILE A 22 -0.73 10.61 -13.00
CA ILE A 22 -1.15 10.17 -11.66
C ILE A 22 -0.21 9.08 -11.14
N ILE A 23 0.12 8.09 -11.98
CA ILE A 23 1.05 7.01 -11.61
C ILE A 23 2.43 7.59 -11.26
N ILE A 24 2.98 8.48 -12.09
CA ILE A 24 4.29 9.09 -11.87
C ILE A 24 4.29 9.87 -10.54
N VAL A 25 3.25 10.67 -10.28
CA VAL A 25 3.11 11.43 -9.04
C VAL A 25 3.09 10.52 -7.82
N PHE A 26 2.30 9.44 -7.87
CA PHE A 26 2.20 8.49 -6.76
C PHE A 26 3.52 7.75 -6.55
N ALA A 27 4.19 7.33 -7.63
CA ALA A 27 5.48 6.67 -7.57
C ALA A 27 6.56 7.56 -6.93
N ILE A 28 6.70 8.81 -7.38
CA ILE A 28 7.67 9.76 -6.83
C ILE A 28 7.35 10.07 -5.36
N ALA A 29 6.08 10.29 -5.03
CA ALA A 29 5.68 10.62 -3.67
C ALA A 29 5.95 9.47 -2.68
N ARG A 30 5.86 8.22 -3.13
CA ARG A 30 6.05 7.03 -2.29
C ARG A 30 7.47 6.46 -2.36
N TRP A 31 8.26 6.81 -3.38
CA TRP A 31 9.62 6.31 -3.58
C TRP A 31 10.47 6.39 -2.31
N MET A 32 10.49 7.55 -1.65
CA MET A 32 11.28 7.74 -0.42
C MET A 32 10.91 6.78 0.71
N LEU A 33 9.61 6.45 0.84
CA LEU A 33 9.14 5.50 1.85
C LEU A 33 9.64 4.10 1.53
N PHE A 34 9.48 3.65 0.28
CA PHE A 34 9.95 2.34 -0.16
C PHE A 34 11.47 2.21 0.01
N CYS A 35 12.25 3.19 -0.45
CA CYS A 35 13.71 3.19 -0.28
C CYS A 35 14.14 3.12 1.18
N ARG A 36 13.46 3.86 2.07
CA ARG A 36 13.77 3.87 3.50
C ARG A 36 13.49 2.50 4.13
N VAL A 37 12.34 1.91 3.84
CA VAL A 37 11.97 0.59 4.36
C VAL A 37 12.91 -0.47 3.82
N THR A 38 13.17 -0.48 2.52
CA THR A 38 14.13 -1.39 1.88
C THR A 38 15.49 -1.29 2.55
N ARG A 39 16.02 -0.08 2.75
CA ARG A 39 17.31 0.11 3.42
C ARG A 39 17.31 -0.44 4.84
N GLY A 40 16.24 -0.22 5.60
CA GLY A 40 16.12 -0.74 6.97
C GLY A 40 16.13 -2.27 7.00
N VAL A 41 15.34 -2.91 6.14
CA VAL A 41 15.29 -4.39 6.03
C VAL A 41 16.62 -4.96 5.57
N VAL A 42 17.26 -4.36 4.56
CA VAL A 42 18.57 -4.80 4.06
C VAL A 42 19.65 -4.67 5.14
N MET A 43 19.66 -3.58 5.91
CA MET A 43 20.62 -3.40 7.00
C MET A 43 20.46 -4.51 8.06
N SER A 44 19.22 -4.81 8.45
CA SER A 44 18.92 -5.88 9.40
C SER A 44 19.27 -7.27 8.86
N LEU A 45 19.00 -7.55 7.58
CA LEU A 45 19.35 -8.83 6.95
C LEU A 45 20.87 -9.02 6.84
N ARG A 46 21.62 -7.93 6.61
CA ARG A 46 23.08 -7.96 6.46
C ARG A 46 23.81 -8.42 7.73
N GLU A 47 23.22 -8.21 8.89
CA GLU A 47 23.76 -8.58 10.21
C GLU A 47 23.34 -9.99 10.65
N GLN A 48 22.62 -10.75 9.80
CA GLN A 48 22.22 -12.11 10.15
C GLN A 48 23.33 -13.12 9.91
N THR A 49 23.40 -14.12 10.80
CA THR A 49 24.43 -15.17 10.82
C THR A 49 24.51 -15.99 9.53
N PHE A 50 23.39 -16.18 8.82
CA PHE A 50 23.40 -16.89 7.53
C PHE A 50 24.10 -16.08 6.41
N ILE A 51 24.08 -14.75 6.49
CA ILE A 51 24.83 -13.89 5.54
C ILE A 51 26.32 -13.90 5.88
N GLU A 52 26.67 -13.86 7.17
CA GLU A 52 28.06 -14.00 7.62
C GLU A 52 28.65 -15.36 7.19
N ALA A 53 27.90 -16.45 7.36
CA ALA A 53 28.29 -17.77 6.91
C ALA A 53 28.44 -17.85 5.38
N ALA A 54 27.53 -17.26 4.62
CA ALA A 54 27.62 -17.22 3.16
C ALA A 54 28.88 -16.47 2.68
N ARG A 55 29.26 -15.38 3.36
CA ARG A 55 30.53 -14.67 3.11
C ARG A 55 31.75 -15.51 3.49
N ALA A 56 31.71 -16.21 4.62
CA ALA A 56 32.81 -17.07 5.07
C ALA A 56 33.10 -18.23 4.09
N ILE A 57 32.07 -18.71 3.38
CA ILE A 57 32.17 -19.75 2.34
C ILE A 57 32.62 -19.15 0.98
N GLY A 58 32.82 -17.83 0.89
CA GLY A 58 33.31 -17.15 -0.32
C GLY A 58 32.23 -16.81 -1.36
N CYS A 59 30.96 -16.69 -0.97
CA CYS A 59 29.92 -16.24 -1.89
C CYS A 59 30.12 -14.77 -2.29
N SER A 60 29.93 -14.46 -3.58
CA SER A 60 29.96 -13.08 -4.07
C SER A 60 28.76 -12.27 -3.58
N ASP A 61 28.95 -10.95 -3.43
CA ASP A 61 27.89 -10.05 -2.98
C ASP A 61 26.64 -10.10 -3.86
N GLN A 62 26.80 -10.23 -5.18
CA GLN A 62 25.67 -10.37 -6.10
C GLN A 62 24.85 -11.63 -5.84
N ARG A 63 25.51 -12.76 -5.54
CA ARG A 63 24.84 -14.02 -5.19
C ARG A 63 24.12 -13.88 -3.85
N ILE A 64 24.72 -13.20 -2.87
CA ILE A 64 24.08 -12.94 -1.58
C ILE A 64 22.85 -12.05 -1.75
N ILE A 65 22.95 -10.99 -2.55
CA ILE A 65 21.83 -10.09 -2.82
C ILE A 65 20.69 -10.85 -3.49
N GLY A 66 20.95 -11.55 -4.60
CA GLY A 66 19.90 -12.22 -5.38
C GLY A 66 19.29 -13.45 -4.72
N ARG A 67 20.09 -14.26 -4.00
CA ARG A 67 19.64 -15.55 -3.42
C ARG A 67 19.15 -15.40 -1.98
N HIS A 68 19.71 -14.47 -1.22
CA HIS A 68 19.46 -14.38 0.22
C HIS A 68 18.72 -13.11 0.60
N ILE A 69 19.19 -11.93 0.17
CA ILE A 69 18.56 -10.66 0.58
C ILE A 69 17.24 -10.43 -0.15
N PHE A 70 17.22 -10.57 -1.48
CA PHE A 70 16.06 -10.24 -2.31
C PHE A 70 14.82 -11.07 -1.95
N PRO A 71 14.88 -12.42 -1.81
CA PRO A 71 13.69 -13.20 -1.43
C PRO A 71 13.14 -12.83 -0.04
N ASN A 72 14.00 -12.48 0.91
CA ASN A 72 13.58 -12.04 2.24
C ASN A 72 13.03 -10.60 2.24
N LEU A 73 13.44 -9.78 1.27
CA LEU A 73 12.97 -8.40 1.10
C LEU A 73 11.60 -8.32 0.41
N ILE A 74 11.26 -9.26 -0.47
CA ILE A 74 9.98 -9.28 -1.20
C ILE A 74 8.80 -9.24 -0.23
N THR A 75 8.83 -10.06 0.83
CA THR A 75 7.75 -10.17 1.81
C THR A 75 7.36 -8.82 2.45
N PRO A 76 8.28 -8.08 3.12
CA PRO A 76 7.94 -6.79 3.70
C PRO A 76 7.59 -5.72 2.66
N ILE A 77 8.18 -5.75 1.46
CA ILE A 77 7.83 -4.82 0.37
C ILE A 77 6.42 -5.08 -0.14
N LEU A 78 6.02 -6.33 -0.35
CA LEU A 78 4.67 -6.69 -0.80
C LEU A 78 3.63 -6.30 0.26
N THR A 79 3.92 -6.55 1.53
CA THR A 79 3.09 -6.08 2.64
C THR A 79 2.92 -4.56 2.60
N LEU A 80 4.01 -3.81 2.46
CA LEU A 80 3.96 -2.35 2.37
C LEU A 80 3.13 -1.88 1.16
N ALA A 81 3.34 -2.49 0.00
CA ALA A 81 2.61 -2.17 -1.23
C ALA A 81 1.11 -2.45 -1.10
N ALA A 82 0.72 -3.62 -0.56
CA ALA A 82 -0.67 -4.00 -0.37
C ALA A 82 -1.44 -2.98 0.50
N LEU A 83 -0.78 -2.47 1.54
CA LEU A 83 -1.34 -1.46 2.44
C LEU A 83 -1.40 -0.06 1.81
N ASP A 84 -0.67 0.15 0.72
CA ASP A 84 -0.64 1.42 0.02
C ASP A 84 -1.71 1.54 -1.06
N VAL A 85 -2.13 0.41 -1.65
CA VAL A 85 -3.23 0.33 -2.63
C VAL A 85 -4.48 1.08 -2.18
N PRO A 86 -5.09 0.84 -0.99
CA PRO A 86 -6.31 1.53 -0.60
C PRO A 86 -6.12 3.04 -0.43
N ARG A 87 -4.94 3.49 0.00
CA ARG A 87 -4.61 4.92 0.07
C ARG A 87 -4.57 5.55 -1.33
N ASN A 88 -3.99 4.85 -2.29
CA ASN A 88 -3.89 5.34 -3.66
C ASN A 88 -5.25 5.36 -4.35
N ILE A 89 -6.12 4.36 -4.11
CA ILE A 89 -7.52 4.37 -4.58
C ILE A 89 -8.25 5.61 -4.05
N LEU A 90 -8.21 5.86 -2.75
CA LEU A 90 -8.90 7.01 -2.15
C LEU A 90 -8.34 8.35 -2.63
N THR A 91 -7.02 8.44 -2.82
CA THR A 91 -6.36 9.66 -3.31
C THR A 91 -6.72 9.92 -4.77
N GLU A 92 -6.65 8.90 -5.63
CA GLU A 92 -7.06 9.00 -7.04
C GLU A 92 -8.54 9.39 -7.14
N SER A 93 -9.42 8.75 -6.36
CA SER A 93 -10.85 9.04 -6.39
C SER A 93 -11.14 10.47 -5.94
N ALA A 94 -10.41 10.98 -4.94
CA ALA A 94 -10.51 12.39 -4.53
C ALA A 94 -10.00 13.35 -5.63
N LEU A 95 -8.90 13.03 -6.31
CA LEU A 95 -8.39 13.83 -7.44
C LEU A 95 -9.37 13.83 -8.62
N SER A 96 -9.88 12.66 -8.99
CA SER A 96 -10.94 12.50 -10.01
C SER A 96 -12.19 13.29 -9.64
N PHE A 97 -12.58 13.26 -8.36
CA PHE A 97 -13.69 14.06 -7.86
C PHE A 97 -13.41 15.58 -7.95
N LEU A 98 -12.17 16.00 -7.77
CA LEU A 98 -11.75 17.40 -7.91
C LEU A 98 -11.51 17.84 -9.37
N GLY A 99 -11.66 16.94 -10.35
CA GLY A 99 -11.45 17.23 -11.77
C GLY A 99 -10.00 17.09 -12.24
N PHE A 100 -9.11 16.58 -11.39
CA PHE A 100 -7.68 16.39 -11.70
C PHE A 100 -7.28 14.91 -11.89
N GLY A 101 -8.26 14.00 -11.85
CA GLY A 101 -8.01 12.57 -12.02
C GLY A 101 -8.11 12.11 -13.46
N ILE A 102 -8.51 10.84 -13.65
CA ILE A 102 -8.65 10.23 -14.98
C ILE A 102 -9.78 10.95 -15.73
N GLN A 103 -9.51 11.32 -16.98
CA GLN A 103 -10.46 12.05 -17.84
C GLN A 103 -10.98 11.16 -18.98
N PRO A 104 -12.17 11.45 -19.56
CA PRO A 104 -12.66 10.76 -20.75
C PRO A 104 -11.60 10.73 -21.86
N PRO A 105 -11.42 9.62 -22.61
CA PRO A 105 -12.31 8.47 -22.77
C PRO A 105 -12.25 7.39 -21.67
N GLU A 106 -11.31 7.51 -20.74
CA GLU A 106 -11.14 6.55 -19.65
C GLU A 106 -12.19 6.77 -18.54
N SER A 107 -12.66 5.68 -17.93
CA SER A 107 -13.69 5.73 -16.88
C SER A 107 -13.07 5.44 -15.51
N SER A 108 -13.30 6.31 -14.53
CA SER A 108 -12.97 6.08 -13.12
C SER A 108 -14.19 6.24 -12.22
N TRP A 109 -14.24 5.48 -11.12
CA TRP A 109 -15.33 5.62 -10.14
C TRP A 109 -15.35 7.00 -9.48
N GLY A 110 -14.19 7.65 -9.31
CA GLY A 110 -14.11 9.02 -8.81
C GLY A 110 -14.69 10.04 -9.79
N LEU A 111 -14.50 9.84 -11.09
CA LEU A 111 -15.09 10.69 -12.14
C LEU A 111 -16.62 10.48 -12.23
N MET A 112 -17.08 9.23 -12.10
CA MET A 112 -18.52 8.92 -12.01
C MET A 112 -19.16 9.60 -10.78
N LEU A 113 -18.44 9.64 -9.66
CA LEU A 113 -18.88 10.35 -8.46
C LEU A 113 -18.96 11.87 -8.70
N ALA A 114 -18.01 12.43 -9.44
CA ALA A 114 -18.01 13.85 -9.79
C ALA A 114 -19.20 14.24 -10.66
N SER A 115 -19.49 13.47 -11.71
CA SER A 115 -20.56 13.74 -12.68
C SER A 115 -21.95 13.45 -12.11
N GLY A 116 -22.07 12.52 -11.16
CA GLY A 116 -23.32 12.22 -10.48
C GLY A 116 -23.82 13.31 -9.52
N ARG A 117 -22.99 14.30 -9.16
CA ARG A 117 -23.34 15.35 -8.19
C ARG A 117 -24.60 16.13 -8.56
N ASP A 118 -24.74 16.47 -9.84
CA ASP A 118 -25.89 17.24 -10.33
C ASP A 118 -27.19 16.43 -10.27
N TYR A 119 -27.08 15.10 -10.23
CA TYR A 119 -28.19 14.16 -10.23
C TYR A 119 -28.55 13.62 -8.85
N ILE A 120 -27.96 14.13 -7.75
CA ILE A 120 -28.24 13.60 -6.40
C ILE A 120 -29.72 13.63 -6.03
N ARG A 121 -30.46 14.67 -6.45
CA ARG A 121 -31.88 14.82 -6.13
C ARG A 121 -32.79 13.93 -6.99
N SER A 122 -32.38 13.60 -8.21
CA SER A 122 -33.18 12.85 -9.18
C SER A 122 -32.79 11.38 -9.29
N ALA A 123 -31.50 11.08 -9.20
CA ALA A 123 -30.89 9.78 -9.42
C ALA A 123 -29.69 9.57 -8.47
N TRP A 124 -30.00 9.53 -7.16
CA TRP A 124 -29.01 9.36 -6.09
C TRP A 124 -28.08 8.14 -6.26
N TRP A 125 -28.56 7.08 -6.93
CA TRP A 125 -27.80 5.86 -7.17
C TRP A 125 -26.55 6.07 -8.03
N ILE A 126 -26.53 7.10 -8.90
CA ILE A 126 -25.38 7.43 -9.75
C ILE A 126 -24.16 7.82 -8.90
N VAL A 127 -24.38 8.40 -7.72
CA VAL A 127 -23.33 8.75 -6.77
C VAL A 127 -23.06 7.62 -5.78
N VAL A 128 -24.12 7.00 -5.25
CA VAL A 128 -23.98 6.01 -4.17
C VAL A 128 -23.30 4.72 -4.66
N LEU A 129 -23.63 4.24 -5.86
CA LEU A 129 -23.03 2.99 -6.38
C LEU A 129 -21.51 3.07 -6.56
N PRO A 130 -20.93 4.06 -7.28
CA PRO A 130 -19.48 4.17 -7.39
C PRO A 130 -18.82 4.50 -6.05
N GLY A 131 -19.46 5.29 -5.18
CA GLY A 131 -18.95 5.56 -3.84
C GLY A 131 -18.84 4.29 -3.00
N LEU A 132 -19.85 3.42 -3.05
CA LEU A 132 -19.87 2.14 -2.34
C LEU A 132 -18.87 1.15 -2.95
N ALA A 133 -18.68 1.15 -4.26
CA ALA A 133 -17.64 0.37 -4.93
C ALA A 133 -16.23 0.77 -4.49
N ILE A 134 -15.93 2.08 -4.44
CA ILE A 134 -14.65 2.59 -3.92
C ILE A 134 -14.46 2.17 -2.45
N PHE A 135 -15.50 2.35 -1.63
CA PHE A 135 -15.44 1.99 -0.21
C PHE A 135 -15.16 0.51 0.01
N LEU A 136 -15.95 -0.38 -0.63
CA LEU A 136 -15.79 -1.82 -0.46
C LEU A 136 -14.45 -2.30 -0.98
N THR A 137 -14.00 -1.82 -2.15
CA THR A 137 -12.70 -2.22 -2.70
C THR A 137 -11.54 -1.75 -1.83
N ALA A 138 -11.53 -0.49 -1.41
CA ALA A 138 -10.52 0.03 -0.50
C ALA A 138 -10.51 -0.74 0.83
N LEU A 139 -11.69 -1.06 1.37
CA LEU A 139 -11.81 -1.87 2.59
C LEU A 139 -11.26 -3.28 2.40
N SER A 140 -11.62 -3.97 1.32
CA SER A 140 -11.12 -5.32 1.01
C SER A 140 -9.59 -5.34 0.89
N PHE A 141 -9.01 -4.41 0.13
CA PHE A 141 -7.55 -4.30 0.03
C PHE A 141 -6.89 -3.94 1.36
N ASN A 142 -7.53 -3.10 2.17
CA ASN A 142 -7.02 -2.76 3.49
C ASN A 142 -6.97 -3.99 4.41
N LEU A 143 -8.06 -4.76 4.48
CA LEU A 143 -8.14 -5.99 5.28
C LEU A 143 -7.11 -7.03 4.81
N VAL A 144 -6.98 -7.24 3.50
CA VAL A 144 -5.97 -8.13 2.92
C VAL A 144 -4.56 -7.66 3.26
N GLY A 145 -4.28 -6.36 3.17
CA GLY A 145 -2.98 -5.80 3.52
C GLY A 145 -2.64 -5.97 5.00
N VAL A 146 -3.62 -5.82 5.89
CA VAL A 146 -3.45 -6.07 7.33
C VAL A 146 -3.20 -7.55 7.61
N TRP A 147 -3.97 -8.44 6.98
CA TRP A 147 -3.77 -9.88 7.09
C TRP A 147 -2.39 -10.30 6.59
N LEU A 148 -1.98 -9.81 5.41
CA LEU A 148 -0.66 -10.08 4.84
C LEU A 148 0.44 -9.62 5.78
N ARG A 149 0.29 -8.42 6.39
CA ARG A 149 1.20 -7.92 7.41
C ARG A 149 1.30 -8.87 8.59
N ALA A 150 0.16 -9.32 9.13
CA ALA A 150 0.11 -10.20 10.29
C ALA A 150 0.78 -11.56 10.03
N VAL A 151 0.61 -12.13 8.83
CA VAL A 151 1.25 -13.39 8.43
C VAL A 151 2.75 -13.20 8.18
N SER A 152 3.13 -12.05 7.61
CA SER A 152 4.53 -11.75 7.26
C SER A 152 5.42 -11.39 8.45
N ASP A 153 4.86 -10.93 9.56
CA ASP A 153 5.61 -10.46 10.74
C ASP A 153 5.78 -11.60 11.77
N PRO A 154 6.99 -12.18 11.93
CA PRO A 154 7.24 -13.27 12.87
C PRO A 154 7.04 -12.86 14.33
N LEU A 155 7.26 -11.58 14.66
CA LEU A 155 7.12 -11.06 16.02
C LEU A 155 5.67 -10.87 16.42
N GLN A 156 4.79 -10.54 15.47
CA GLN A 156 3.35 -10.56 15.72
C GLN A 156 2.87 -11.98 15.97
N ARG A 157 3.27 -12.95 15.14
CA ARG A 157 2.92 -14.37 15.36
C ARG A 157 3.28 -14.86 16.75
N TRP A 158 4.46 -14.49 17.27
CA TRP A 158 4.88 -14.87 18.63
C TRP A 158 4.02 -14.23 19.73
N ARG A 159 3.62 -12.95 19.59
CA ARG A 159 2.75 -12.28 20.57
C ARG A 159 1.34 -12.90 20.62
N TRP A 160 0.78 -13.24 19.46
CA TRP A 160 -0.51 -13.93 19.38
C TRP A 160 -0.46 -15.29 20.05
N LEU A 161 0.60 -16.07 19.82
CA LEU A 161 0.81 -17.36 20.48
C LEU A 161 0.97 -17.21 22.00
N LYS A 162 1.71 -16.20 22.45
CA LYS A 162 1.89 -15.93 23.88
C LYS A 162 0.57 -15.56 24.56
N GLN A 163 -0.23 -14.68 23.95
CA GLN A 163 -1.55 -14.31 24.48
C GLN A 163 -2.52 -15.50 24.52
N THR A 164 -2.54 -16.35 23.49
CA THR A 164 -3.36 -17.57 23.52
C THR A 164 -2.92 -18.55 24.60
N LYS A 165 -1.62 -18.60 24.90
CA LYS A 165 -1.09 -19.45 25.96
C LYS A 165 -1.43 -18.89 27.34
N GLU A 166 -1.23 -17.59 27.56
CA GLU A 166 -1.56 -16.88 28.79
C GLU A 166 -3.08 -16.92 29.08
N ALA A 167 -3.94 -16.74 28.07
CA ALA A 167 -5.39 -16.84 28.22
C ALA A 167 -5.83 -18.26 28.62
N LYS A 168 -5.18 -19.28 28.05
CA LYS A 168 -5.44 -20.69 28.36
C LYS A 168 -4.93 -21.08 29.76
N GLU A 169 -3.80 -20.54 30.18
CA GLU A 169 -3.24 -20.71 31.54
C GLU A 169 -4.04 -19.95 32.60
N ALA A 170 -4.68 -18.82 32.24
CA ALA A 170 -5.55 -18.04 33.12
C ALA A 170 -6.97 -18.61 33.31
N GLY A 171 -7.29 -19.76 32.68
CA GLY A 171 -8.61 -20.40 32.79
C GLY A 171 -9.75 -19.61 32.13
N VAL A 172 -9.44 -18.55 31.38
CA VAL A 172 -10.41 -17.75 30.64
C VAL A 172 -10.65 -18.45 29.31
N THR A 173 -11.59 -19.39 29.32
CA THR A 173 -12.15 -19.96 28.10
C THR A 173 -13.20 -18.99 27.57
N PHE A 174 -13.00 -18.51 26.34
CA PHE A 174 -14.08 -17.87 25.57
C PHE A 174 -14.97 -18.96 24.95
#